data_AF-A0A932F3V1-F1
#
_entry.id   AF-A0A932F3V1-F1
#
_cell.length_a   1.000
_cell.length_b   1.000
_cell.length_c   1.000
_cell.angle_alpha   90.00
_cell.angle_beta   90.00
_cell.angle_gamma   90.00
#
_symmetry.space_group_name_H-M   'P 1'
#
loop_
_entity.id
_entity.type
_entity.pdbx_description
1 polymer ?
#
loop_
_entity_poly.entity_id
_entity_poly.type
_entity_poly.pdbx_seq_one_letter_code
_entity_poly.pdbx_strand_id
1 'polypeptide(L)'
;MIGLLQRCGAELVLLDGALGRSHHASPAIADGVILATGAALGGGMGDVLRKTRDRLAILGIAAAPADVAERVQGTLAQGGVGVWDHRGQCLFSQPIATLNAGAALLALQTQLDAQAEVQSKATGENARTGIALVAVSGAVGRMLWRAVSTLLARHPGLTLVVADGTKLFIDAADVHAFEADGGRLLAMRPIRLLGVTLNPFSPFGGSFEARAFLHEARVALPAHPVTDVLLCQEAP
;
A
#
# COMPACT_ATOMS: atom_id res chain seq x y z
N MET A 1 -21.56 -13.47 0.53
CA MET A 1 -22.46 -12.61 -0.27
C MET A 1 -22.11 -12.69 -1.76
N ILE A 2 -20.90 -12.31 -2.20
CA ILE A 2 -20.47 -12.39 -3.62
C ILE A 2 -20.68 -13.79 -4.22
N GLY A 3 -20.18 -14.83 -3.56
CA GLY A 3 -20.36 -16.21 -4.04
C GLY A 3 -21.82 -16.69 -4.05
N LEU A 4 -22.74 -16.04 -3.33
CA LEU A 4 -24.18 -16.34 -3.45
C LEU A 4 -24.75 -15.70 -4.71
N LEU A 5 -24.41 -14.44 -5.00
CA LEU A 5 -24.83 -13.74 -6.22
C LEU A 5 -24.38 -14.49 -7.47
N GLN A 6 -23.13 -14.98 -7.48
CA GLN A 6 -22.59 -15.78 -8.59
C GLN A 6 -23.36 -17.10 -8.78
N ARG A 7 -23.73 -17.79 -7.69
CA ARG A 7 -24.57 -19.00 -7.78
C ARG A 7 -26.00 -18.70 -8.27
N CYS A 8 -26.47 -17.48 -8.11
CA CYS A 8 -27.75 -17.02 -8.66
C CYS A 8 -27.63 -16.54 -10.13
N GLY A 9 -26.47 -16.69 -10.77
CA GLY A 9 -26.27 -16.36 -12.19
C GLY A 9 -25.71 -14.97 -12.45
N ALA A 10 -25.26 -14.23 -11.44
CA ALA A 10 -24.59 -12.95 -11.66
C ALA A 10 -23.19 -13.17 -12.25
N GLU A 11 -22.97 -12.73 -13.50
CA GLU A 11 -21.67 -12.77 -14.18
C GLU A 11 -20.74 -11.62 -13.75
N LEU A 12 -21.32 -10.49 -13.33
CA LEU A 12 -20.61 -9.32 -12.84
C LEU A 12 -21.23 -8.84 -11.52
N VAL A 13 -20.38 -8.62 -10.51
CA VAL A 13 -20.78 -8.06 -9.22
C VAL A 13 -20.02 -6.76 -9.03
N LEU A 14 -20.74 -5.63 -9.02
CA LEU A 14 -20.17 -4.32 -8.69
C LEU A 14 -20.27 -4.08 -7.19
N LEU A 15 -19.16 -3.71 -6.57
CA LEU A 15 -19.06 -3.40 -5.15
C LEU A 15 -18.93 -1.89 -4.98
N ASP A 16 -19.94 -1.25 -4.40
CA ASP A 16 -19.85 0.16 -4.05
C ASP A 16 -19.15 0.33 -2.68
N GLY A 17 -18.05 1.08 -2.68
CA GLY A 17 -17.26 1.37 -1.50
C GLY A 17 -17.46 2.80 -1.03
N ALA A 18 -18.06 3.02 0.15
CA ALA A 18 -18.15 4.34 0.74
C ALA A 18 -16.75 4.91 1.07
N LEU A 19 -16.60 6.24 0.91
CA LEU A 19 -15.42 7.03 1.28
C LEU A 19 -14.91 6.64 2.68
N GLY A 20 -13.65 6.18 2.76
CA GLY A 20 -13.00 5.74 4.00
C GLY A 20 -13.00 4.22 4.23
N ARG A 21 -13.71 3.42 3.42
CA ARG A 21 -13.75 1.94 3.51
C ARG A 21 -13.05 1.29 2.34
N SER A 22 -11.78 1.64 2.15
CA SER A 22 -10.90 1.05 1.14
C SER A 22 -10.75 -0.47 1.23
N HIS A 23 -11.25 -1.10 2.30
CA HIS A 23 -11.28 -2.55 2.45
C HIS A 23 -11.94 -3.28 1.26
N HIS A 24 -12.96 -2.69 0.62
CA HIS A 24 -13.58 -3.30 -0.57
C HIS A 24 -12.64 -3.37 -1.77
N ALA A 25 -11.61 -2.52 -1.81
CA ALA A 25 -10.56 -2.55 -2.83
C ALA A 25 -9.47 -3.61 -2.56
N SER A 26 -9.56 -4.34 -1.44
CA SER A 26 -8.60 -5.42 -1.15
C SER A 26 -8.78 -6.54 -2.19
N PRO A 27 -7.69 -7.11 -2.71
CA PRO A 27 -7.75 -8.25 -3.64
C PRO A 27 -8.35 -9.52 -3.01
N ALA A 28 -8.57 -9.53 -1.69
CA ALA A 28 -9.33 -10.59 -1.03
C ALA A 28 -10.85 -10.51 -1.30
N ILE A 29 -11.34 -9.39 -1.83
CA ILE A 29 -12.77 -9.11 -2.03
C ILE A 29 -13.10 -8.81 -3.49
N ALA A 30 -12.23 -8.10 -4.22
CA ALA A 30 -12.49 -7.65 -5.59
C ALA A 30 -11.37 -8.04 -6.57
N ASP A 31 -11.75 -8.41 -7.79
CA ASP A 31 -10.82 -8.75 -8.89
C ASP A 31 -10.25 -7.52 -9.61
N GLY A 32 -10.83 -6.35 -9.36
CA GLY A 32 -10.41 -5.09 -9.93
C GLY A 32 -11.09 -3.90 -9.25
N VAL A 33 -10.44 -2.74 -9.34
CA VAL A 33 -10.85 -1.53 -8.65
C VAL A 33 -10.93 -0.37 -9.62
N ILE A 34 -12.07 0.31 -9.62
CA ILE A 34 -12.25 1.61 -10.26
C ILE A 34 -12.22 2.67 -9.15
N LEU A 35 -11.30 3.63 -9.24
CA LEU A 35 -11.20 4.69 -8.24
C LEU A 35 -12.13 5.84 -8.62
N ALA A 36 -13.21 6.02 -7.86
CA ALA A 36 -14.06 7.20 -7.99
C ALA A 36 -13.45 8.40 -7.26
N THR A 37 -13.35 9.54 -7.96
CA THR A 37 -12.85 10.81 -7.42
C THR A 37 -13.69 11.98 -7.92
N GLY A 38 -13.61 13.14 -7.27
CA GLY A 38 -14.46 14.26 -7.67
C GLY A 38 -14.47 15.44 -6.73
N ALA A 39 -15.31 16.41 -7.05
CA ALA A 39 -15.45 17.67 -6.32
C ALA A 39 -15.83 17.48 -4.85
N ALA A 40 -16.49 16.37 -4.51
CA ALA A 40 -16.80 15.99 -3.12
C ALA A 40 -15.55 15.85 -2.21
N LEU A 41 -14.35 15.67 -2.76
CA LEU A 41 -13.10 15.65 -1.97
C LEU A 41 -12.68 17.03 -1.46
N GLY A 42 -13.30 18.11 -1.96
CA GLY A 42 -13.05 19.49 -1.60
C GLY A 42 -11.69 20.05 -2.09
N GLY A 43 -11.64 21.38 -2.24
CA GLY A 43 -10.51 22.12 -2.82
C GLY A 43 -10.71 22.43 -4.30
N GLY A 44 -9.65 22.86 -4.98
CA GLY A 44 -9.66 23.07 -6.44
C GLY A 44 -9.45 21.76 -7.22
N MET A 45 -9.61 21.80 -8.55
CA MET A 45 -9.34 20.63 -9.41
C MET A 45 -7.93 20.06 -9.18
N GLY A 46 -6.92 20.94 -9.06
CA GLY A 46 -5.55 20.53 -8.76
C GLY A 46 -5.41 19.75 -7.45
N ASP A 47 -6.12 20.15 -6.39
CA ASP A 47 -6.12 19.43 -5.11
C ASP A 47 -6.74 18.04 -5.23
N VAL A 48 -7.86 17.94 -5.95
CA VAL A 48 -8.55 16.68 -6.21
C VAL A 48 -7.66 15.73 -7.02
N LEU A 49 -7.02 16.23 -8.07
CA LEU A 49 -6.12 15.43 -8.90
C LEU A 49 -4.86 14.99 -8.16
N ARG A 50 -4.28 15.86 -7.32
CA ARG A 50 -3.18 15.49 -6.43
C ARG A 50 -3.59 14.39 -5.46
N LYS A 51 -4.68 14.57 -4.70
CA LYS A 51 -5.22 13.55 -3.78
C LYS A 51 -5.51 12.22 -4.49
N THR A 52 -6.01 12.29 -5.72
CA THR A 52 -6.29 11.10 -6.55
C THR A 52 -4.98 10.38 -6.91
N ARG A 53 -3.96 11.11 -7.36
CA ARG A 53 -2.64 10.56 -7.66
C ARG A 53 -2.01 9.92 -6.43
N ASP A 54 -2.06 10.60 -5.29
CA ASP A 54 -1.55 10.09 -4.02
C ASP A 54 -2.22 8.75 -3.68
N ARG A 55 -3.54 8.65 -3.87
CA ARG A 55 -4.28 7.41 -3.64
C ARG A 55 -3.92 6.31 -4.62
N LEU A 56 -3.75 6.63 -5.91
CA LEU A 56 -3.34 5.67 -6.93
C LEU A 56 -1.93 5.13 -6.66
N ALA A 57 -1.00 5.97 -6.19
CA ALA A 57 0.35 5.55 -5.83
C ALA A 57 0.33 4.51 -4.68
N ILE A 58 -0.49 4.74 -3.65
CA ILE A 58 -0.63 3.80 -2.52
C ILE A 58 -1.35 2.51 -2.93
N LEU A 59 -2.42 2.60 -3.73
CA LEU A 59 -3.16 1.40 -4.15
C LEU A 59 -2.39 0.58 -5.18
N GLY A 60 -1.60 1.25 -6.04
CA GLY A 60 -0.87 0.68 -7.17
C GLY A 60 0.55 0.22 -6.85
N ILE A 61 0.87 -0.05 -5.58
CA ILE A 61 2.19 -0.57 -5.18
C ILE A 61 2.50 -1.87 -5.93
N ALA A 62 3.76 -2.01 -6.34
CA ALA A 62 4.25 -3.15 -7.11
C ALA A 62 4.09 -4.48 -6.36
N ALA A 63 3.87 -5.55 -7.12
CA ALA A 63 3.81 -6.90 -6.58
C ALA A 63 5.18 -7.33 -6.02
N ALA A 64 5.16 -8.08 -4.92
CA ALA A 64 6.36 -8.77 -4.44
C ALA A 64 6.81 -9.82 -5.48
N PRO A 65 8.12 -9.89 -5.81
CA PRO A 65 8.69 -10.99 -6.60
C PRO A 65 8.38 -12.36 -5.98
N ALA A 66 8.37 -13.41 -6.81
CA ALA A 66 7.92 -14.74 -6.39
C ALA A 66 8.71 -15.31 -5.21
N ASP A 67 10.04 -15.13 -5.20
CA ASP A 67 10.93 -15.57 -4.12
C ASP A 67 10.66 -14.84 -2.80
N VAL A 68 10.35 -13.54 -2.88
CA VAL A 68 9.95 -12.73 -1.73
C VAL A 68 8.57 -13.15 -1.23
N ALA A 69 7.61 -13.32 -2.15
CA ALA A 69 6.24 -13.72 -1.83
C ALA A 69 6.21 -15.08 -1.11
N GLU A 70 6.94 -16.07 -1.63
CA GLU A 70 7.05 -17.41 -1.02
C GLU A 70 7.61 -17.32 0.40
N ARG A 71 8.67 -16.53 0.61
CA ARG A 71 9.32 -16.34 1.91
C ARG A 71 8.38 -15.77 2.98
N VAL A 72 7.53 -14.82 2.61
CA VAL A 72 6.66 -14.11 3.56
C VAL A 72 5.27 -14.72 3.72
N GLN A 73 4.86 -15.60 2.79
CA GLN A 73 3.50 -16.13 2.71
C GLN A 73 3.04 -16.76 4.03
N GLY A 74 3.90 -17.55 4.69
CA GLY A 74 3.57 -18.20 5.96
C GLY A 74 3.21 -17.19 7.07
N THR A 75 4.04 -16.16 7.25
CA THR A 75 3.81 -15.10 8.23
C THR A 75 2.55 -14.29 7.92
N LEU A 76 2.33 -13.96 6.64
CA LEU A 76 1.16 -13.18 6.23
C LEU A 76 -0.14 -13.98 6.39
N ALA A 77 -0.12 -15.29 6.11
CA ALA A 77 -1.27 -16.18 6.29
C ALA A 77 -1.63 -16.38 7.78
N GLN A 78 -0.65 -16.44 8.67
CA GLN A 78 -0.86 -16.52 10.12
C GLN A 78 -1.37 -15.22 10.75
N GLY A 79 -1.27 -14.09 10.05
CA GLY A 79 -1.73 -12.80 10.55
C GLY A 79 -0.77 -12.17 11.55
N GLY A 80 0.46 -11.86 11.11
CA GLY A 80 1.44 -11.21 11.97
C GLY A 80 2.46 -10.33 11.26
N VAL A 81 3.65 -10.29 11.86
CA VAL A 81 4.84 -9.57 11.38
C VAL A 81 6.03 -10.50 11.34
N GLY A 82 6.82 -10.40 10.27
CA GLY A 82 8.02 -11.19 10.07
C GLY A 82 9.19 -10.32 9.63
N VAL A 83 10.39 -10.77 9.93
CA VAL A 83 11.66 -10.10 9.63
C VAL A 83 12.68 -11.13 9.15
N TRP A 84 13.35 -10.82 8.05
CA TRP A 84 14.38 -11.66 7.45
C TRP A 84 15.65 -10.88 7.18
N ASP A 85 16.78 -11.59 7.21
CA ASP A 85 18.07 -11.04 6.82
C ASP A 85 18.32 -11.11 5.31
N HIS A 86 19.48 -10.60 4.90
CA HIS A 86 19.99 -10.61 3.53
C HIS A 86 20.24 -12.03 2.96
N ARG A 87 20.36 -13.05 3.82
CA ARG A 87 20.53 -14.46 3.42
C ARG A 87 19.18 -15.18 3.30
N GLY A 88 18.08 -14.52 3.67
CA GLY A 88 16.74 -15.09 3.70
C GLY A 88 16.44 -15.88 4.97
N GLN A 89 17.30 -15.82 5.99
CA GLN A 89 17.02 -16.43 7.28
C GLN A 89 15.93 -15.61 8.01
N CYS A 90 14.91 -16.30 8.51
CA CYS A 90 13.89 -15.68 9.35
C CYS A 90 14.49 -15.35 10.72
N LEU A 91 14.57 -14.05 11.04
CA LEU A 91 15.03 -13.55 12.33
C LEU A 91 13.90 -13.46 13.35
N PHE A 92 12.68 -13.20 12.86
CA PHE A 92 11.50 -12.98 13.68
C PHE A 92 10.24 -13.30 12.87
N SER A 93 9.29 -14.02 13.44
CA SER A 93 7.95 -14.18 12.85
C SER A 93 6.97 -14.44 13.98
N GLN A 94 6.05 -13.51 14.22
CA GLN A 94 5.07 -13.62 15.30
C GLN A 94 3.68 -13.15 14.87
N PRO A 95 2.60 -13.82 15.34
CA PRO A 95 1.21 -13.42 15.10
C PRO A 95 0.83 -12.23 15.98
N ILE A 96 1.52 -11.09 15.81
CA ILE A 96 1.25 -9.85 16.54
C ILE A 96 0.39 -8.91 15.71
N ALA A 97 -0.51 -8.19 16.39
CA ALA A 97 -1.24 -7.11 15.77
C ALA A 97 -0.26 -6.04 15.25
N THR A 98 -0.37 -5.69 13.96
CA THR A 98 0.54 -4.76 13.30
C THR A 98 0.57 -3.37 13.93
N LEU A 99 -0.52 -2.96 14.60
CA LEU A 99 -0.58 -1.70 15.34
C LEU A 99 0.52 -1.59 16.40
N ASN A 100 0.95 -2.72 16.99
CA ASN A 100 1.96 -2.79 18.04
C ASN A 100 3.34 -3.25 17.52
N ALA A 101 3.44 -3.58 16.23
CA ALA A 101 4.64 -4.18 15.69
C ALA A 101 5.86 -3.25 15.64
N GLY A 102 5.66 -1.93 15.62
CA GLY A 102 6.77 -0.98 15.60
C GLY A 102 7.72 -1.15 16.78
N ALA A 103 7.18 -1.36 17.99
CA ALA A 103 8.00 -1.61 19.18
C ALA A 103 8.76 -2.95 19.09
N ALA A 104 8.12 -4.00 18.59
CA ALA A 104 8.75 -5.31 18.41
C ALA A 104 9.91 -5.27 17.41
N LEU A 105 9.75 -4.53 16.30
CA LEU A 105 10.80 -4.35 15.29
C LEU A 105 12.02 -3.61 15.86
N LEU A 106 11.81 -2.55 16.64
CA LEU A 106 12.90 -1.82 17.28
C LEU A 106 13.56 -2.62 18.40
N ALA A 107 12.80 -3.43 19.15
CA ALA A 107 13.36 -4.33 20.15
C ALA A 107 14.26 -5.40 19.51
N LEU A 108 13.83 -5.99 18.39
CA LEU A 108 14.64 -6.92 17.60
C LEU A 108 15.94 -6.26 17.14
N GLN A 109 15.87 -5.02 16.65
CA GLN A 109 17.06 -4.27 16.24
C GLN A 109 18.07 -4.12 17.40
N THR A 110 17.59 -3.74 18.59
CA THR A 110 18.45 -3.63 19.78
C THR A 110 19.08 -4.97 20.17
N GLN A 111 18.35 -6.07 20.03
CA GLN A 111 18.89 -7.43 20.27
C GLN A 111 20.00 -7.79 19.28
N LEU A 112 19.81 -7.48 18.00
CA LEU A 112 20.83 -7.72 16.96
C LEU A 112 22.09 -6.89 17.21
N ASP A 113 21.95 -5.64 17.64
CA ASP A 113 23.07 -4.78 17.99
C ASP A 113 23.88 -5.34 19.17
N ALA A 114 23.19 -5.82 20.22
CA ALA A 114 23.84 -6.45 21.37
C ALA A 114 24.57 -7.75 21.00
N GLN A 115 23.97 -8.57 20.13
CA GLN A 115 24.61 -9.80 19.63
C GLN A 115 25.86 -9.50 18.80
N ALA A 116 25.81 -8.48 17.93
CA ALA A 116 26.94 -8.06 17.12
C ALA A 116 28.11 -7.56 17.99
N GLU A 117 27.84 -6.85 19.08
CA GLU A 117 28.89 -6.38 20.00
C GLU A 117 29.60 -7.54 20.72
N VAL A 118 28.83 -8.54 21.19
CA VAL A 118 29.40 -9.74 21.84
C VAL A 118 30.24 -10.54 20.84
N GLN A 119 29.75 -10.74 19.62
CA GLN A 119 30.45 -11.47 18.57
C GLN A 119 31.73 -10.75 18.15
N SER A 120 31.68 -9.42 17.98
CA SER A 120 32.86 -8.62 17.63
C SER A 120 33.96 -8.74 18.68
N LYS A 121 33.61 -8.75 19.97
CA LYS A 121 34.58 -8.97 21.07
C LYS A 121 35.16 -10.38 21.09
N ALA A 122 34.41 -11.39 20.66
CA ALA A 122 34.82 -12.79 20.69
C ALA A 122 35.65 -13.21 19.46
N THR A 123 35.25 -12.81 18.26
CA THR A 123 35.87 -13.25 16.99
C THR A 123 36.71 -12.18 16.29
N GLY A 124 36.69 -10.92 16.73
CA GLY A 124 37.36 -9.80 16.04
C GLY A 124 36.71 -9.41 14.69
N GLU A 125 35.82 -10.25 14.16
CA GLU A 125 35.05 -10.00 12.94
C GLU A 125 33.74 -9.26 13.23
N ASN A 126 33.41 -8.30 12.38
CA ASN A 126 32.20 -7.49 12.47
C ASN A 126 31.09 -8.09 11.61
N ALA A 127 30.62 -9.29 11.94
CA ALA A 127 29.50 -9.93 11.23
C ALA A 127 28.17 -9.32 11.69
N ARG A 128 27.74 -8.22 11.04
CA ARG A 128 26.40 -7.64 11.30
C ARG A 128 25.34 -8.42 10.53
N THR A 129 24.47 -9.13 11.25
CA THR A 129 23.23 -9.66 10.69
C THR A 129 22.26 -8.49 10.45
N GLY A 130 22.20 -8.01 9.21
CA GLY A 130 21.34 -6.89 8.81
C GLY A 130 19.91 -7.35 8.49
N ILE A 131 18.93 -6.51 8.81
CA ILE A 131 17.53 -6.72 8.44
C ILE A 131 17.36 -6.31 6.98
N ALA A 132 16.96 -7.23 6.11
CA ALA A 132 16.74 -6.96 4.69
C ALA A 132 15.26 -6.82 4.33
N LEU A 133 14.38 -7.52 5.07
CA LEU A 133 12.96 -7.56 4.75
C LEU A 133 12.09 -7.55 6.01
N VAL A 134 11.03 -6.76 5.98
CA VAL A 134 9.94 -6.77 6.97
C VAL A 134 8.63 -7.05 6.23
N ALA A 135 7.84 -8.01 6.72
CA ALA A 135 6.52 -8.31 6.17
C ALA A 135 5.44 -8.11 7.22
N VAL A 136 4.33 -7.49 6.83
CA VAL A 136 3.21 -7.16 7.74
C VAL A 136 1.86 -7.50 7.10
N SER A 137 1.06 -8.29 7.82
CA SER A 137 -0.23 -8.79 7.33
C SER A 137 -1.38 -7.78 7.46
N GLY A 138 -1.28 -6.89 8.43
CA GLY A 138 -2.32 -5.95 8.83
C GLY A 138 -2.03 -4.49 8.43
N ALA A 139 -2.77 -3.59 9.08
CA ALA A 139 -2.69 -2.15 8.85
C ALA A 139 -1.31 -1.58 9.22
N VAL A 140 -0.78 -0.72 8.36
CA VAL A 140 0.44 0.07 8.57
C VAL A 140 0.04 1.52 8.77
N GLY A 141 -0.02 1.93 10.03
CA GLY A 141 -0.20 3.33 10.40
C GLY A 141 1.13 4.03 10.70
N ARG A 142 1.06 5.32 10.99
CA ARG A 142 2.22 6.21 11.21
C ARG A 142 3.28 5.67 12.18
N MET A 143 2.88 5.02 13.28
CA MET A 143 3.83 4.51 14.27
C MET A 143 4.67 3.34 13.75
N LEU A 144 4.03 2.38 13.07
CA LEU A 144 4.75 1.28 12.43
C LEU A 144 5.62 1.80 11.29
N TRP A 145 5.10 2.74 10.49
CA TRP A 145 5.86 3.36 9.42
C TRP A 145 7.15 4.00 9.92
N ARG A 146 7.08 4.84 10.97
CA ARG A 146 8.26 5.46 11.60
C ARG A 146 9.30 4.44 12.07
N ALA A 147 8.86 3.32 12.64
CA ALA A 147 9.76 2.25 13.05
C ALA A 147 10.46 1.63 11.84
N VAL A 148 9.72 1.35 10.76
CA VAL A 148 10.30 0.83 9.50
C VAL A 148 11.26 1.83 8.85
N SER A 149 10.95 3.13 8.84
CA SER A 149 11.88 4.17 8.34
C SER A 149 13.16 4.25 9.19
N THR A 150 13.05 4.07 10.51
CA THR A 150 14.21 4.02 11.41
C THR A 150 15.07 2.78 11.12
N LEU A 151 14.45 1.65 10.80
CA LEU A 151 15.18 0.45 10.36
C LEU A 151 15.86 0.68 9.01
N LEU A 152 15.20 1.33 8.05
CA LEU A 152 15.81 1.65 6.75
C LEU A 152 17.09 2.48 6.90
N ALA A 153 17.10 3.49 7.77
CA ALA A 153 18.29 4.30 8.02
C ALA A 153 19.50 3.48 8.53
N ARG A 154 19.24 2.32 9.14
CA ARG A 154 20.29 1.38 9.61
C ARG A 154 20.60 0.28 8.60
N HIS A 155 19.62 -0.08 7.77
CA HIS A 155 19.69 -1.15 6.78
C HIS A 155 19.24 -0.63 5.40
N PRO A 156 20.13 0.07 4.66
CA PRO A 156 19.82 0.54 3.32
C PRO A 156 19.37 -0.60 2.40
N GLY A 157 18.34 -0.38 1.59
CA GLY A 157 17.75 -1.43 0.75
C GLY A 157 16.65 -2.23 1.43
N LEU A 158 16.23 -1.86 2.66
CA LEU A 158 15.15 -2.52 3.38
C LEU A 158 13.88 -2.61 2.53
N THR A 159 13.34 -3.82 2.43
CA THR A 159 12.07 -4.07 1.76
C THR A 159 10.94 -4.24 2.78
N LEU A 160 9.88 -3.43 2.67
CA LEU A 160 8.63 -3.61 3.38
C LEU A 160 7.60 -4.30 2.47
N VAL A 161 7.11 -5.46 2.88
CA VAL A 161 6.02 -6.17 2.21
C VAL A 161 4.73 -6.02 3.02
N VAL A 162 3.69 -5.49 2.39
CA VAL A 162 2.34 -5.38 2.96
C VAL A 162 1.40 -6.36 2.27
N ALA A 163 0.25 -6.67 2.88
CA ALA A 163 -0.73 -7.54 2.24
C ALA A 163 -1.25 -6.96 0.91
N ASP A 164 -1.64 -5.69 0.91
CA ASP A 164 -2.09 -4.92 -0.26
C ASP A 164 -2.06 -3.41 0.07
N GLY A 165 -2.23 -2.56 -0.95
CA GLY A 165 -2.22 -1.10 -0.79
C GLY A 165 -3.34 -0.54 0.10
N THR A 166 -4.42 -1.29 0.36
CA THR A 166 -5.50 -0.84 1.26
C THR A 166 -5.10 -0.87 2.73
N LYS A 167 -4.01 -1.57 3.08
CA LYS A 167 -3.48 -1.66 4.44
C LYS A 167 -2.58 -0.50 4.84
N LEU A 168 -2.22 0.37 3.90
CA LEU A 168 -1.40 1.54 4.18
C LEU A 168 -2.25 2.74 4.58
N PHE A 169 -2.02 3.22 5.81
CA PHE A 169 -2.67 4.39 6.41
C PHE A 169 -1.62 5.47 6.64
N ILE A 170 -0.93 5.82 5.55
CA ILE A 170 0.12 6.83 5.45
C ILE A 170 -0.08 7.65 4.17
N ASP A 171 0.63 8.76 4.04
CA ASP A 171 0.53 9.62 2.86
C ASP A 171 1.49 9.14 1.75
N ALA A 172 1.15 9.44 0.49
CA ALA A 172 2.00 9.07 -0.65
C ALA A 172 3.38 9.75 -0.59
N ALA A 173 3.45 10.94 0.02
CA ALA A 173 4.72 11.61 0.28
C ALA A 173 5.65 10.79 1.19
N ASP A 174 5.09 10.13 2.21
CA ASP A 174 5.87 9.26 3.11
C ASP A 174 6.40 8.03 2.37
N VAL A 175 5.60 7.43 1.48
CA VAL A 175 6.03 6.33 0.60
C VAL A 175 7.18 6.77 -0.29
N HIS A 176 7.02 7.92 -0.95
CA HIS A 176 8.02 8.43 -1.88
C HIS A 176 9.34 8.76 -1.18
N ALA A 177 9.29 9.33 0.04
CA ALA A 177 10.47 9.57 0.86
C ALA A 177 11.16 8.25 1.25
N PHE A 178 10.40 7.24 1.66
CA PHE A 178 10.95 5.92 2.00
C PHE A 178 11.66 5.26 0.80
N GLU A 179 11.10 5.37 -0.40
CA GLU A 179 11.73 4.85 -1.62
C GLU A 179 12.95 5.67 -2.03
N ALA A 180 12.90 7.00 -1.89
CA ALA A 180 14.04 7.88 -2.15
C ALA A 180 15.23 7.61 -1.20
N ASP A 181 14.95 7.22 0.04
CA ASP A 181 15.95 6.78 1.03
C ASP A 181 16.47 5.34 0.76
N GLY A 182 16.08 4.73 -0.36
CA GLY A 182 16.54 3.41 -0.81
C GLY A 182 15.72 2.25 -0.28
N GLY A 183 14.58 2.51 0.38
CA GLY A 183 13.62 1.48 0.75
C GLY A 183 12.84 0.94 -0.44
N ARG A 184 12.21 -0.22 -0.27
CA ARG A 184 11.30 -0.78 -1.28
C ARG A 184 9.97 -1.15 -0.63
N LEU A 185 8.87 -0.69 -1.21
CA LEU A 185 7.53 -1.04 -0.75
C LEU A 185 6.88 -1.98 -1.76
N LEU A 186 6.44 -3.16 -1.30
CA LEU A 186 5.87 -4.19 -2.15
C LEU A 186 4.55 -4.72 -1.56
N ALA A 187 3.65 -5.15 -2.43
CA ALA A 187 2.38 -5.77 -2.06
C ALA A 187 2.44 -7.29 -2.33
N MET A 188 2.05 -8.09 -1.33
CA MET A 188 1.85 -9.53 -1.50
C MET A 188 0.74 -9.83 -2.50
N ARG A 189 -0.33 -9.02 -2.45
CA ARG A 189 -1.45 -9.05 -3.40
C ARG A 189 -1.62 -7.64 -3.96
N PRO A 190 -1.11 -7.36 -5.18
CA PRO A 190 -1.28 -6.05 -5.79
C PRO A 190 -2.75 -5.81 -6.14
N ILE A 191 -3.18 -4.54 -6.09
CA ILE A 191 -4.53 -4.16 -6.47
C ILE A 191 -4.55 -3.90 -7.98
N ARG A 192 -5.46 -4.58 -8.69
CA ARG A 192 -5.67 -4.34 -10.11
C ARG A 192 -6.53 -3.08 -10.31
N LEU A 193 -5.88 -1.94 -10.53
CA LEU A 193 -6.53 -0.69 -10.88
C LEU A 193 -7.02 -0.73 -12.34
N LEU A 194 -8.34 -0.64 -12.54
CA LEU A 194 -8.98 -0.69 -13.86
C LEU A 194 -9.12 0.69 -14.50
N GLY A 195 -9.21 1.74 -13.68
CA GLY A 195 -9.37 3.12 -14.14
C GLY A 195 -9.87 4.05 -13.05
N VAL A 196 -10.16 5.28 -13.46
CA VAL A 196 -10.65 6.37 -12.60
C VAL A 196 -11.96 6.89 -13.15
N THR A 197 -12.95 7.04 -12.27
CA THR A 197 -14.20 7.73 -12.61
C THR A 197 -14.26 9.08 -11.92
N LEU A 198 -14.77 10.08 -12.64
CA LEU A 198 -14.91 11.45 -12.15
C LEU A 198 -16.35 11.75 -11.76
N ASN A 199 -16.50 12.53 -10.70
CA ASN A 199 -17.73 13.20 -10.33
C ASN A 199 -17.47 14.70 -10.15
N PRO A 200 -17.84 15.56 -11.12
CA PRO A 200 -17.62 17.00 -11.02
C PRO A 200 -18.57 17.67 -10.02
N PHE A 201 -19.59 16.97 -9.52
CA PHE A 201 -20.56 17.52 -8.59
C PHE A 201 -20.14 17.36 -7.12
N SER A 202 -20.28 18.43 -6.34
CA SER A 202 -20.08 18.42 -4.89
C SER A 202 -21.40 18.69 -4.16
N PRO A 203 -21.81 17.84 -3.21
CA PRO A 203 -23.01 18.09 -2.41
C PRO A 203 -22.85 19.28 -1.44
N PHE A 204 -21.63 19.76 -1.23
CA PHE A 204 -21.30 20.87 -0.31
C PHE A 204 -21.00 22.19 -1.04
N GLY A 205 -21.25 22.25 -2.36
CA GLY A 205 -20.88 23.38 -3.22
C GLY A 205 -19.47 23.26 -3.81
N GLY A 206 -19.16 24.12 -4.79
CA GLY A 206 -17.86 24.10 -5.48
C GLY A 206 -17.71 23.01 -6.55
N SER A 207 -18.78 22.70 -7.29
CA SER A 207 -18.74 21.79 -8.43
C SER A 207 -17.83 22.32 -9.54
N PHE A 208 -17.25 21.40 -10.31
CA PHE A 208 -16.38 21.70 -11.44
C PHE A 208 -17.14 21.71 -12.75
N GLU A 209 -16.60 22.40 -13.76
CA GLU A 209 -17.04 22.20 -15.15
C GLU A 209 -16.56 20.82 -15.60
N ALA A 210 -17.50 19.98 -16.05
CA ALA A 210 -17.28 18.56 -16.22
C ALA A 210 -16.30 18.23 -17.36
N ARG A 211 -16.35 18.97 -18.49
CA ARG A 211 -15.44 18.74 -19.63
C ARG A 211 -14.01 19.18 -19.29
N ALA A 212 -13.85 20.33 -18.64
CA ALA A 212 -12.58 20.84 -18.16
C ALA A 212 -11.96 19.88 -17.13
N PHE A 213 -12.75 19.41 -16.15
CA PHE A 213 -12.25 18.48 -15.16
C PHE A 213 -11.83 17.13 -15.77
N LEU A 214 -12.61 16.61 -16.73
CA LEU A 214 -12.24 15.40 -17.47
C LEU A 214 -10.94 15.57 -18.27
N HIS A 215 -10.77 16.72 -18.93
CA HIS A 215 -9.54 17.03 -19.67
C HIS A 215 -8.33 17.09 -18.75
N GLU A 216 -8.39 17.92 -17.70
CA GLU A 216 -7.35 18.07 -16.67
C GLU A 216 -6.97 16.72 -16.03
N ALA A 217 -7.97 15.89 -15.71
CA ALA A 217 -7.74 14.58 -15.12
C ALA A 217 -7.00 13.62 -16.06
N ARG A 218 -7.36 13.59 -17.35
CA ARG A 218 -6.68 12.77 -18.35
C ARG A 218 -5.23 13.20 -18.55
N VAL A 219 -4.96 14.50 -18.53
CA VAL A 219 -3.61 15.05 -18.59
C VAL A 219 -2.81 14.67 -17.34
N ALA A 220 -3.43 14.77 -16.16
CA ALA A 220 -2.76 14.53 -14.88
C ALA A 220 -2.53 13.04 -14.56
N LEU A 221 -3.28 12.13 -15.19
CA LEU A 221 -3.31 10.68 -14.92
C LEU A 221 -3.16 9.84 -16.21
N PRO A 222 -2.10 10.04 -17.01
CA PRO A 222 -1.98 9.43 -18.35
C PRO A 222 -1.86 7.90 -18.34
N ALA A 223 -1.47 7.31 -17.21
CA ALA A 223 -1.31 5.87 -17.04
C ALA A 223 -2.62 5.11 -16.80
N HIS A 224 -3.75 5.82 -16.63
CA HIS A 224 -5.04 5.22 -16.28
C HIS A 224 -6.14 5.66 -17.25
N PRO A 225 -7.09 4.76 -17.60
CA PRO A 225 -8.33 5.17 -18.22
C PRO A 225 -9.10 6.12 -17.28
N VAL A 226 -9.48 7.29 -17.77
CA VAL A 226 -10.27 8.28 -17.01
C VAL A 226 -11.54 8.63 -17.77
N THR A 227 -12.68 8.47 -17.08
CA THR A 227 -14.01 8.82 -17.61
C THR A 227 -14.84 9.56 -16.58
N ASP A 228 -15.70 10.44 -17.03
CA ASP A 228 -16.87 10.86 -16.28
C ASP A 228 -18.01 9.89 -16.64
N VAL A 229 -18.78 9.43 -15.66
CA VAL A 229 -19.84 8.42 -15.88
C VAL A 229 -21.17 9.03 -16.32
N LEU A 230 -21.35 10.33 -16.14
CA LEU A 230 -22.55 11.07 -16.55
C LEU A 230 -22.33 11.85 -17.84
N LEU A 231 -21.10 12.30 -18.09
CA LEU A 231 -20.76 13.02 -19.31
C LEU A 231 -20.77 12.05 -20.50
N CYS A 232 -21.95 11.89 -21.12
CA CYS A 232 -22.10 11.13 -22.35
C CYS A 232 -21.19 11.74 -23.42
N GLN A 233 -20.44 10.89 -24.13
CA GLN A 233 -19.87 11.33 -25.40
C GLN A 233 -21.03 11.62 -26.33
N GLU A 234 -21.25 12.90 -26.65
CA GLU A 234 -21.89 13.23 -27.92
C GLU A 234 -20.99 12.61 -28.99
N ALA A 235 -21.45 11.53 -29.60
CA ALA A 235 -20.78 10.97 -30.77
C ALA A 235 -20.75 12.06 -31.86
N PRO A 236 -19.66 12.14 -32.66
CA PRO A 236 -19.58 13.06 -33.79
C PRO A 236 -20.70 12.79 -34.81
#